data_AF-A0A6I9Z3A5-F1
#
_entry.id   AF-A0A6I9Z3A5-F1
#
_cell.length_a   1.000
_cell.length_b   1.000
_cell.length_c   1.000
_cell.angle_alpha   90.00
_cell.angle_beta   90.00
_cell.angle_gamma   90.00
#
_symmetry.space_group_name_H-M   'P 1'
#
loop_
_entity.id
_entity.type
_entity.pdbx_description
1 polymer ?
#
loop_
_entity_poly.entity_id
_entity_poly.type
_entity_poly.pdbx_seq_one_letter_code
_entity_poly.pdbx_strand_id
1 'polypeptide(L)'
;MDKILEAILASSYPDHMKQGLVRRIIEALKRTMDTEQCWSMLELSTKLFLLGDTKFKRSVGKEILEVCGLYHQEAFEEFFNAQFLLSLLQEGYGPLGKRSLYVFDYIHLGLPFVMDGPSANDVFSLLRTEVLRKICERPGLKQCVKISKLLIQYPLCVPTGKRQVLFCQQLVQCIGQFHTTSGREEAIMEFLDQVIQVSLLLQKIWKTQVASILPSLKELFAIISTIDDHDPSIALASVVQYVPLELMDGILRNLTNDDSITDLQMLTAIGRMIEWVSWPLGNSLDKWIIALLKNLAAVKKFSILMEVTLSKIERVFSKLLYPILREGALSILRYMLLSFQHSHEAFHLLLPHIPRVIAALQKENSNSASHCLNQLAELIYCMFFCFSGFPDLYEPLVEAIKALPIPNEDRIKHLLGQNAWTSQKNELANLYPRLASKSETGKIGLINLGNTCYMNSILQALFMASDFRRTVLNLAENTSQPLMAKLQW
;
A
#
# COMPACT_ATOMS: atom_id res chain seq x y z
N MET A 1 -42.54 29.21 14.87
CA MET A 1 -41.80 28.49 15.93
C MET A 1 -40.30 28.78 15.86
N ASP A 2 -39.76 28.83 14.65
CA ASP A 2 -38.49 29.40 14.20
C ASP A 2 -38.01 30.64 14.98
N LYS A 3 -38.78 31.74 15.02
CA LYS A 3 -38.38 32.96 15.78
C LYS A 3 -38.17 32.73 17.28
N ILE A 4 -38.98 31.85 17.87
CA ILE A 4 -38.85 31.48 19.30
C ILE A 4 -37.57 30.69 19.50
N LEU A 5 -37.29 29.74 18.60
CA LEU A 5 -36.06 28.96 18.64
C LEU A 5 -34.82 29.86 18.47
N GLU A 6 -34.84 30.78 17.51
CA GLU A 6 -33.74 31.71 17.28
C GLU A 6 -33.49 32.58 18.52
N ALA A 7 -34.55 33.10 19.16
CA ALA A 7 -34.44 33.84 20.41
C ALA A 7 -33.88 33.00 21.57
N ILE A 8 -34.31 31.74 21.71
CA ILE A 8 -33.77 30.82 22.74
C ILE A 8 -32.28 30.60 22.51
N LEU A 9 -31.85 30.35 21.28
CA LEU A 9 -30.45 30.07 20.96
C LEU A 9 -29.56 31.31 21.07
N ALA A 10 -30.10 32.50 20.82
CA ALA A 10 -29.42 33.79 20.99
C ALA A 10 -29.35 34.25 22.46
N SER A 11 -30.19 33.71 23.33
CA SER A 11 -30.21 34.09 24.75
C SER A 11 -28.90 33.77 25.49
N SER A 12 -28.66 34.45 26.60
CA SER A 12 -27.50 34.24 27.49
C SER A 12 -27.64 33.04 28.44
N TYR A 13 -28.76 32.30 28.37
CA TYR A 13 -28.98 31.15 29.25
C TYR A 13 -27.95 30.02 28.99
N PRO A 14 -27.55 29.27 30.02
CA PRO A 14 -26.76 28.05 29.89
C PRO A 14 -27.42 27.00 28.97
N ASP A 15 -26.61 26.23 28.26
CA ASP A 15 -27.06 25.23 27.27
C ASP A 15 -28.03 24.19 27.85
N HIS A 16 -27.84 23.75 29.10
CA HIS A 16 -28.74 22.79 29.75
C HIS A 16 -30.16 23.34 29.94
N MET A 17 -30.32 24.64 30.20
CA MET A 17 -31.64 25.28 30.31
C MET A 17 -32.26 25.49 28.92
N LYS A 18 -31.45 25.89 27.93
CA LYS A 18 -31.88 25.99 26.53
C LYS A 18 -32.39 24.64 26.01
N GLN A 19 -31.71 23.55 26.34
CA GLN A 19 -32.07 22.20 25.89
C GLN A 19 -33.49 21.80 26.32
N GLY A 20 -33.92 22.16 27.53
CA GLY A 20 -35.29 21.89 28.00
C GLY A 20 -36.36 22.61 27.15
N LEU A 21 -36.09 23.86 26.76
CA LEU A 21 -36.99 24.64 25.89
C LEU A 21 -36.97 24.14 24.44
N VAL A 22 -35.79 23.82 23.92
CA VAL A 22 -35.62 23.24 22.57
C VAL A 22 -36.37 21.92 22.45
N ARG A 23 -36.32 21.04 23.46
CA ARG A 23 -37.10 19.79 23.47
C ARG A 23 -38.59 20.02 23.35
N ARG A 24 -39.14 21.05 24.00
CA ARG A 24 -40.57 21.38 23.87
C ARG A 24 -40.93 21.83 22.45
N ILE A 25 -40.04 22.56 21.79
CA ILE A 25 -40.21 22.94 20.39
C ILE A 25 -40.16 21.68 19.50
N ILE A 26 -39.17 20.81 19.70
CA ILE A 26 -39.06 19.54 18.96
C ILE A 26 -40.32 18.68 19.10
N GLU A 27 -40.88 18.56 20.31
CA GLU A 27 -42.14 17.83 20.51
C GLU A 27 -43.33 18.50 19.83
N ALA A 28 -43.35 19.83 19.76
CA ALA A 28 -44.39 20.57 19.04
C ALA A 28 -44.31 20.37 17.51
N LEU A 29 -43.09 20.24 16.96
CA LEU A 29 -42.87 19.99 15.53
C LEU A 29 -43.42 18.65 15.05
N LYS A 30 -43.68 17.68 15.93
CA LYS A 30 -44.27 16.38 15.56
C LYS A 30 -45.76 16.48 15.20
N ARG A 31 -46.40 17.61 15.47
CA ARG A 31 -47.80 17.88 15.11
C ARG A 31 -47.86 18.46 13.71
N THR A 32 -49.04 18.40 13.08
CA THR A 32 -49.30 19.04 11.78
C THR A 32 -48.97 20.53 11.83
N MET A 33 -48.24 21.02 10.84
CA MET A 33 -47.88 22.43 10.67
C MET A 33 -48.28 22.88 9.27
N ASP A 34 -48.44 24.18 9.08
CA ASP A 34 -48.56 24.73 7.73
C ASP A 34 -47.22 24.68 6.98
N THR A 35 -47.29 24.73 5.65
CA THR A 35 -46.12 24.62 4.78
C THR A 35 -45.12 25.75 5.01
N GLU A 36 -45.57 26.99 5.21
CA GLU A 36 -44.70 28.15 5.40
C GLU A 36 -43.87 28.05 6.69
N GLN A 37 -44.48 27.57 7.77
CA GLN A 37 -43.83 27.33 9.05
C GLN A 37 -42.87 26.14 8.97
N CYS A 38 -43.21 25.07 8.24
CA CYS A 38 -42.28 23.98 7.93
C CYS A 38 -41.02 24.50 7.22
N TRP A 39 -41.19 25.28 6.16
CA TRP A 39 -40.10 25.87 5.39
C TRP A 39 -39.21 26.78 6.25
N SER A 40 -39.81 27.66 7.05
CA SER A 40 -39.06 28.54 7.97
C SER A 40 -38.24 27.74 8.99
N MET A 41 -38.78 26.62 9.48
CA MET A 41 -38.06 25.72 10.39
C MET A 41 -36.92 24.97 9.70
N LEU A 42 -37.11 24.54 8.45
CA LEU A 42 -36.08 23.88 7.63
C LEU A 42 -34.92 24.83 7.30
N GLU A 43 -35.22 26.07 6.94
CA GLU A 43 -34.20 27.11 6.70
C GLU A 43 -33.37 27.39 7.97
N LEU A 44 -34.04 27.62 9.10
CA LEU A 44 -33.36 27.89 10.36
C LEU A 44 -32.51 26.71 10.81
N SER A 45 -33.05 25.48 10.74
CA SER A 45 -32.31 24.28 11.16
C SER A 45 -31.12 23.98 10.24
N THR A 46 -31.26 24.22 8.94
CA THR A 46 -30.15 24.17 7.96
C THR A 46 -29.05 25.17 8.32
N LYS A 47 -29.43 26.42 8.59
CA LYS A 47 -28.51 27.48 9.04
C LYS A 47 -27.79 27.10 10.33
N LEU A 48 -28.51 26.54 11.31
CA LEU A 48 -27.95 26.10 12.59
C LEU A 48 -26.97 24.93 12.42
N PHE A 49 -27.29 23.96 11.55
CA PHE A 49 -26.42 22.82 11.29
C PHE A 49 -25.12 23.24 10.59
N LEU A 50 -25.22 24.04 9.53
CA LEU A 50 -24.10 24.41 8.68
C LEU A 50 -23.25 25.53 9.32
N LEU A 51 -23.89 26.58 9.84
CA LEU A 51 -23.25 27.80 10.32
C LEU A 51 -23.19 27.94 11.85
N GLY A 52 -23.71 26.96 12.60
CA GLY A 52 -23.69 26.99 14.06
C GLY A 52 -22.27 27.19 14.62
N ASP A 53 -22.09 28.19 15.46
CA ASP A 53 -20.84 28.52 16.15
C ASP A 53 -20.47 27.52 17.26
N THR A 54 -21.45 26.80 17.79
CA THR A 54 -21.33 25.86 18.90
C THR A 54 -21.79 24.46 18.51
N LYS A 55 -21.23 23.44 19.16
CA LYS A 55 -21.69 22.05 19.00
C LYS A 55 -23.17 21.91 19.37
N PHE A 56 -23.63 22.65 20.38
CA PHE A 56 -25.03 22.66 20.80
C PHE A 56 -25.96 23.15 19.69
N LYS A 57 -25.72 24.33 19.10
CA LYS A 57 -26.56 24.84 17.99
C LYS A 57 -26.62 23.88 16.81
N ARG A 58 -25.50 23.25 16.45
CA ARG A 58 -25.45 22.24 15.38
C ARG A 58 -26.26 20.99 15.72
N SER A 59 -26.19 20.51 16.97
CA SER A 59 -27.01 19.39 17.47
C SER A 59 -28.50 19.71 17.38
N VAL A 60 -28.88 20.92 17.78
CA VAL A 60 -30.28 21.38 17.68
C VAL A 60 -30.75 21.45 16.23
N GLY A 61 -29.94 22.01 15.33
CA GLY A 61 -30.23 22.01 13.89
C GLY A 61 -30.41 20.60 13.34
N LYS A 62 -29.53 19.67 13.73
CA LYS A 62 -29.62 18.25 13.36
C LYS A 62 -30.95 17.62 13.81
N GLU A 63 -31.27 17.71 15.11
CA GLU A 63 -32.47 17.08 15.68
C GLU A 63 -33.75 17.61 15.02
N ILE A 64 -33.80 18.90 14.71
CA ILE A 64 -34.95 19.51 14.04
C ILE A 64 -35.08 19.03 12.60
N LEU A 65 -33.97 18.94 11.85
CA LEU A 65 -33.98 18.40 10.49
C LEU A 65 -34.50 16.96 10.46
N GLU A 66 -34.06 16.11 11.40
CA GLU A 66 -34.53 14.72 11.53
C GLU A 66 -36.04 14.66 11.83
N VAL A 67 -36.53 15.52 12.72
CA VAL A 67 -37.96 15.57 13.06
C VAL A 67 -38.79 16.08 11.89
N CYS A 68 -38.34 17.13 11.19
CA CYS A 68 -39.04 17.60 9.99
C CYS A 68 -39.04 16.54 8.88
N GLY A 69 -37.92 15.83 8.67
CA GLY A 69 -37.85 14.74 7.69
C GLY A 69 -38.79 13.57 8.00
N LEU A 70 -39.03 13.27 9.28
CA LEU A 70 -39.92 12.19 9.70
C LEU A 70 -41.41 12.54 9.67
N TYR A 71 -41.78 13.77 10.08
CA TYR A 71 -43.18 14.15 10.28
C TYR A 71 -43.75 15.04 9.18
N HIS A 72 -42.89 15.69 8.38
CA HIS A 72 -43.27 16.64 7.32
C HIS A 72 -42.54 16.31 6.00
N GLN A 73 -42.65 15.05 5.57
CA GLN A 73 -41.87 14.50 4.46
C GLN A 73 -42.04 15.27 3.14
N GLU A 74 -43.27 15.63 2.76
CA GLU A 74 -43.52 16.36 1.51
C GLU A 74 -42.79 17.72 1.46
N ALA A 75 -42.89 18.50 2.54
CA ALA A 75 -42.19 19.79 2.64
C ALA A 75 -40.66 19.60 2.73
N PHE A 76 -40.20 18.53 3.40
CA PHE A 76 -38.78 18.21 3.45
C PHE A 76 -38.22 17.82 2.08
N GLU A 77 -38.93 17.02 1.30
CA GLU A 77 -38.53 16.61 -0.05
C GLU A 77 -38.51 17.79 -1.03
N GLU A 78 -39.48 18.71 -0.91
CA GLU A 78 -39.51 19.94 -1.72
C GLU A 78 -38.33 20.86 -1.37
N PHE A 79 -37.98 20.98 -0.08
CA PHE A 79 -36.84 21.77 0.39
C PHE A 79 -35.49 21.13 0.03
N PHE A 80 -35.33 19.84 0.33
CA PHE A 80 -34.12 19.04 0.11
C PHE A 80 -34.11 18.46 -1.32
N ASN A 81 -34.19 19.35 -2.32
CA ASN A 81 -34.25 18.98 -3.72
C ASN A 81 -32.87 19.03 -4.40
N ALA A 82 -32.79 18.49 -5.64
CA ALA A 82 -31.55 18.47 -6.41
C ALA A 82 -30.94 19.86 -6.66
N GLN A 83 -31.75 20.89 -6.88
CA GLN A 83 -31.25 22.26 -7.12
C GLN A 83 -30.56 22.83 -5.87
N PHE A 84 -31.15 22.63 -4.69
CA PHE A 84 -30.55 23.06 -3.43
C PHE A 84 -29.24 22.33 -3.15
N LEU A 85 -29.22 21.00 -3.32
CA LEU A 85 -28.01 20.19 -3.10
C LEU A 85 -26.89 20.55 -4.09
N LEU A 86 -27.23 20.89 -5.33
CA LEU A 86 -26.28 21.35 -6.34
C LEU A 86 -25.61 22.66 -5.90
N SER A 87 -26.39 23.67 -5.50
CA SER A 87 -25.84 24.94 -4.97
C SER A 87 -24.97 24.69 -3.73
N LEU A 88 -25.41 23.82 -2.80
CA LEU A 88 -24.64 23.48 -1.62
C LEU A 88 -23.29 22.83 -1.96
N LEU A 89 -23.24 21.94 -2.96
CA LEU A 89 -22.02 21.26 -3.40
C LEU A 89 -21.09 22.14 -4.25
N GLN A 90 -21.63 23.09 -5.00
CA GLN A 90 -20.86 23.93 -5.92
C GLN A 90 -20.42 25.26 -5.29
N GLU A 91 -21.28 25.89 -4.49
CA GLU A 91 -21.09 27.22 -3.92
C GLU A 91 -20.85 27.16 -2.41
N GLY A 92 -21.54 26.24 -1.72
CA GLY A 92 -21.54 26.15 -0.26
C GLY A 92 -22.82 26.72 0.33
N TYR A 93 -22.75 27.26 1.55
CA TYR A 93 -23.92 27.85 2.22
C TYR A 93 -23.54 29.12 2.98
N GLY A 94 -23.99 30.29 2.50
CA GLY A 94 -23.60 31.58 3.07
C GLY A 94 -22.07 31.74 3.10
N PRO A 95 -21.44 31.99 4.27
CA PRO A 95 -19.98 32.13 4.39
C PRO A 95 -19.24 30.77 4.33
N LEU A 96 -19.96 29.65 4.40
CA LEU A 96 -19.37 28.33 4.41
C LEU A 96 -19.09 27.88 2.97
N GLY A 97 -17.80 27.85 2.61
CA GLY A 97 -17.40 27.48 1.25
C GLY A 97 -17.61 26.00 0.90
N LYS A 98 -17.65 25.70 -0.41
CA LYS A 98 -17.87 24.37 -1.02
C LYS A 98 -16.95 23.21 -0.58
N ARG A 99 -15.87 23.49 0.16
CA ARG A 99 -14.91 22.48 0.67
C ARG A 99 -15.15 22.10 2.15
N SER A 100 -16.14 22.72 2.78
CA SER A 100 -16.49 22.43 4.17
C SER A 100 -16.95 20.98 4.34
N LEU A 101 -16.47 20.34 5.42
CA LEU A 101 -16.85 18.97 5.75
C LEU A 101 -18.35 18.84 6.10
N TYR A 102 -18.95 19.93 6.58
CA TYR A 102 -20.35 19.96 7.00
C TYR A 102 -21.33 19.82 5.83
N VAL A 103 -20.92 20.13 4.60
CA VAL A 103 -21.77 19.96 3.42
C VAL A 103 -22.14 18.49 3.24
N PHE A 104 -21.15 17.59 3.25
CA PHE A 104 -21.42 16.16 3.10
C PHE A 104 -22.11 15.56 4.32
N ASP A 105 -21.82 16.06 5.54
CA ASP A 105 -22.56 15.64 6.74
C ASP A 105 -24.05 16.03 6.67
N TYR A 106 -24.36 17.22 6.14
CA TYR A 106 -25.73 17.68 5.92
C TYR A 106 -26.44 16.84 4.87
N ILE A 107 -25.78 16.56 3.73
CA ILE A 107 -26.34 15.71 2.68
C ILE A 107 -26.62 14.31 3.21
N HIS A 108 -25.66 13.73 3.96
CA HIS A 108 -25.81 12.43 4.59
C HIS A 108 -27.00 12.41 5.55
N LEU A 109 -27.17 13.45 6.35
CA LEU A 109 -28.29 13.57 7.28
C LEU A 109 -29.66 13.59 6.58
N GLY A 110 -29.78 14.36 5.48
CA GLY A 110 -31.06 14.55 4.79
C GLY A 110 -31.44 13.42 3.86
N LEU A 111 -30.46 12.67 3.33
CA LEU A 111 -30.71 11.64 2.32
C LEU A 111 -31.76 10.60 2.70
N PRO A 112 -31.77 10.00 3.92
CA PRO A 112 -32.78 9.02 4.33
C PRO A 112 -34.24 9.44 4.09
N PHE A 113 -34.52 10.74 4.16
CA PHE A 113 -35.88 11.28 4.10
C PHE A 113 -36.36 11.57 2.67
N VAL A 114 -35.49 11.45 1.67
CA VAL A 114 -35.82 11.74 0.26
C VAL A 114 -35.60 10.55 -0.68
N MET A 115 -35.11 9.41 -0.19
CA MET A 115 -34.74 8.27 -1.05
C MET A 115 -35.92 7.51 -1.63
N ASP A 116 -37.06 7.52 -0.93
CA ASP A 116 -38.27 6.80 -1.33
C ASP A 116 -39.29 7.73 -2.01
N GLY A 117 -38.98 9.02 -2.09
CA GLY A 117 -39.82 10.05 -2.69
C GLY A 117 -39.67 10.20 -4.21
N PRO A 118 -40.55 10.98 -4.86
CA PRO A 118 -40.51 11.21 -6.31
C PRO A 118 -39.22 11.88 -6.79
N SER A 119 -38.55 12.68 -5.94
CA SER A 119 -37.30 13.39 -6.27
C SER A 119 -36.03 12.54 -6.12
N ALA A 120 -36.14 11.30 -5.63
CA ALA A 120 -35.00 10.44 -5.31
C ALA A 120 -34.06 10.23 -6.51
N ASN A 121 -34.62 9.98 -7.70
CA ASN A 121 -33.83 9.74 -8.90
C ASN A 121 -32.99 10.96 -9.31
N ASP A 122 -33.56 12.16 -9.19
CA ASP A 122 -32.85 13.41 -9.50
C ASP A 122 -31.72 13.66 -8.50
N VAL A 123 -31.99 13.43 -7.20
CA VAL A 123 -30.99 13.53 -6.14
C VAL A 123 -29.85 12.52 -6.36
N PHE A 124 -30.15 11.25 -6.65
CA PHE A 124 -29.13 10.24 -6.93
C PHE A 124 -28.32 10.55 -8.20
N SER A 125 -28.99 11.01 -9.27
CA SER A 125 -28.33 11.39 -10.52
C SER A 125 -27.36 12.56 -10.33
N LEU A 126 -27.80 13.58 -9.58
CA LEU A 126 -26.97 14.70 -9.16
C LEU A 126 -25.77 14.22 -8.35
N LEU A 127 -26.00 13.45 -7.29
CA LEU A 127 -24.93 13.00 -6.38
C LEU A 127 -23.89 12.17 -7.12
N ARG A 128 -24.29 11.27 -8.03
CA ARG A 128 -23.33 10.52 -8.88
C ARG A 128 -22.40 11.43 -9.68
N THR A 129 -22.91 12.56 -10.16
CA THR A 129 -22.12 13.51 -10.94
C THR A 129 -21.22 14.35 -10.02
N GLU A 130 -21.78 14.86 -8.93
CA GLU A 130 -21.08 15.78 -8.04
C GLU A 130 -20.02 15.09 -7.17
N VAL A 131 -20.24 13.85 -6.71
CA VAL A 131 -19.20 13.11 -5.96
C VAL A 131 -17.99 12.81 -6.84
N LEU A 132 -18.20 12.50 -8.12
CA LEU A 132 -17.12 12.35 -9.09
C LEU A 132 -16.38 13.68 -9.28
N ARG A 133 -17.10 14.76 -9.54
CA ARG A 133 -16.51 16.10 -9.68
C ARG A 133 -15.67 16.45 -8.44
N LYS A 134 -16.18 16.19 -7.24
CA LYS A 134 -15.48 16.45 -5.97
C LYS A 134 -14.21 15.63 -5.82
N ILE A 135 -14.21 14.34 -6.18
CA ILE A 135 -12.98 13.53 -6.16
C ILE A 135 -11.98 14.03 -7.22
N CYS A 136 -12.43 14.46 -8.41
CA CYS A 136 -11.57 15.09 -9.41
C CYS A 136 -10.95 16.43 -8.95
N GLU A 137 -11.59 17.15 -8.00
CA GLU A 137 -11.02 18.35 -7.38
C GLU A 137 -9.86 18.03 -6.40
N ARG A 138 -9.49 16.75 -6.22
CA ARG A 138 -8.44 16.26 -5.31
C ARG A 138 -8.65 16.71 -3.86
N PRO A 139 -9.75 16.29 -3.22
CA PRO A 139 -10.07 16.72 -1.88
C PRO A 139 -9.14 16.06 -0.85
N GLY A 140 -8.93 16.73 0.28
CA GLY A 140 -8.13 16.19 1.37
C GLY A 140 -8.79 14.99 2.07
N LEU A 141 -7.99 14.25 2.85
CA LEU A 141 -8.40 13.01 3.52
C LEU A 141 -9.74 13.10 4.25
N LYS A 142 -9.94 14.13 5.09
CA LYS A 142 -11.17 14.30 5.87
C LYS A 142 -12.42 14.41 4.99
N GLN A 143 -12.32 15.05 3.83
CA GLN A 143 -13.45 15.17 2.91
C GLN A 143 -13.67 13.86 2.14
N CYS A 144 -12.61 13.17 1.72
CA CYS A 144 -12.70 11.81 1.16
C CYS A 144 -13.38 10.84 2.14
N VAL A 145 -13.13 10.94 3.45
CA VAL A 145 -13.81 10.14 4.47
C VAL A 145 -15.31 10.41 4.49
N LYS A 146 -15.74 11.67 4.44
CA LYS A 146 -17.18 12.02 4.40
C LYS A 146 -17.85 11.48 3.14
N ILE A 147 -17.22 11.66 1.98
CA ILE A 147 -17.69 11.08 0.71
C ILE A 147 -17.77 9.56 0.82
N SER A 148 -16.75 8.93 1.38
CA SER A 148 -16.71 7.46 1.53
C SER A 148 -17.82 6.95 2.43
N LYS A 149 -18.08 7.59 3.57
CA LYS A 149 -19.19 7.22 4.47
C LYS A 149 -20.55 7.32 3.76
N LEU A 150 -20.79 8.42 3.04
CA LEU A 150 -22.00 8.62 2.25
C LEU A 150 -22.18 7.49 1.21
N LEU A 151 -21.16 7.23 0.40
CA LEU A 151 -21.24 6.26 -0.70
C LEU A 151 -21.30 4.80 -0.23
N ILE A 152 -20.68 4.50 0.91
CA ILE A 152 -20.74 3.18 1.56
C ILE A 152 -22.15 2.90 2.08
N GLN A 153 -22.84 3.91 2.60
CA GLN A 153 -24.21 3.80 3.11
C GLN A 153 -25.26 3.87 1.99
N TYR A 154 -24.98 4.63 0.94
CA TYR A 154 -25.87 4.82 -0.21
C TYR A 154 -25.18 4.47 -1.53
N PRO A 155 -25.04 3.17 -1.86
CA PRO A 155 -24.36 2.73 -3.08
C PRO A 155 -24.98 3.28 -4.37
N LEU A 156 -26.27 3.64 -4.35
CA LEU A 156 -26.95 4.28 -5.48
C LEU A 156 -26.32 5.62 -5.88
N CYS A 157 -25.60 6.29 -4.98
CA CYS A 157 -24.89 7.54 -5.27
C CYS A 157 -23.52 7.32 -5.94
N VAL A 158 -23.02 6.08 -6.02
CA VAL A 158 -21.73 5.79 -6.65
C VAL A 158 -21.86 5.99 -8.16
N PRO A 159 -20.89 6.67 -8.82
CA PRO A 159 -20.89 6.81 -10.28
C PRO A 159 -20.94 5.45 -10.97
N THR A 160 -21.55 5.38 -12.16
CA THR A 160 -21.75 4.12 -12.91
C THR A 160 -21.01 4.11 -14.25
N GLY A 161 -20.81 2.92 -14.81
CA GLY A 161 -20.15 2.74 -16.12
C GLY A 161 -18.73 3.33 -16.16
N LYS A 162 -18.39 4.02 -17.25
CA LYS A 162 -17.07 4.65 -17.44
C LYS A 162 -16.72 5.67 -16.35
N ARG A 163 -17.74 6.35 -15.79
CA ARG A 163 -17.56 7.33 -14.70
C ARG A 163 -17.14 6.65 -13.39
N GLN A 164 -17.56 5.41 -13.16
CA GLN A 164 -17.13 4.62 -12.00
C GLN A 164 -15.63 4.30 -12.07
N VAL A 165 -15.15 3.93 -13.25
CA VAL A 165 -13.73 3.66 -13.47
C VAL A 165 -12.90 4.91 -13.20
N LEU A 166 -13.30 6.05 -13.79
CA LEU A 166 -12.65 7.34 -13.54
C LEU A 166 -12.69 7.72 -12.05
N PHE A 167 -13.83 7.51 -11.38
CA PHE A 167 -13.95 7.76 -9.95
C PHE A 167 -12.92 6.97 -9.14
N CYS A 168 -12.76 5.67 -9.42
CA CYS A 168 -11.79 4.83 -8.71
C CYS A 168 -10.35 5.29 -8.97
N GLN A 169 -10.01 5.63 -10.22
CA GLN A 169 -8.69 6.16 -10.57
C GLN A 169 -8.38 7.47 -9.83
N GLN A 170 -9.32 8.42 -9.84
CA GLN A 170 -9.15 9.70 -9.16
C GLN A 170 -9.11 9.54 -7.63
N LEU A 171 -9.85 8.57 -7.07
CA LEU A 171 -9.76 8.26 -5.64
C LEU A 171 -8.39 7.68 -5.26
N VAL A 172 -7.81 6.84 -6.11
CA VAL A 172 -6.41 6.36 -5.95
C VAL A 172 -5.42 7.52 -6.02
N GLN A 173 -5.60 8.47 -6.96
CA GLN A 173 -4.79 9.70 -6.99
C GLN A 173 -4.87 10.51 -5.68
N CYS A 174 -6.07 10.63 -5.11
CA CYS A 174 -6.26 11.30 -3.81
C CYS A 174 -5.52 10.57 -2.69
N ILE A 175 -5.60 9.24 -2.64
CA ILE A 175 -4.87 8.43 -1.65
C ILE A 175 -3.36 8.66 -1.76
N GLY A 176 -2.83 8.77 -2.98
CA GLY A 176 -1.43 9.11 -3.24
C GLY A 176 -0.98 10.47 -2.70
N GLN A 177 -1.90 11.36 -2.30
CA GLN A 177 -1.60 12.70 -1.78
C GLN A 177 -1.83 12.83 -0.28
N PHE A 178 -2.35 11.80 0.39
CA PHE A 178 -2.67 11.87 1.82
C PHE A 178 -1.40 11.84 2.67
N HIS A 179 -1.21 12.88 3.49
CA HIS A 179 -0.08 12.95 4.42
C HIS A 179 -0.55 13.37 5.80
N THR A 180 0.11 12.88 6.84
CA THR A 180 -0.03 13.41 8.20
C THR A 180 1.13 14.35 8.51
N THR A 181 0.81 15.55 8.98
CA THR A 181 1.79 16.58 9.38
C THR A 181 2.16 16.48 10.87
N SER A 182 1.44 15.67 11.63
CA SER A 182 1.62 15.51 13.06
C SER A 182 2.34 14.19 13.36
N GLY A 183 3.46 14.26 14.06
CA GLY A 183 4.17 13.08 14.60
C GLY A 183 3.56 12.52 15.89
N ARG A 184 2.43 13.06 16.36
CA ARG A 184 1.74 12.55 17.55
C ARG A 184 1.05 11.24 17.25
N GLU A 185 1.18 10.26 18.14
CA GLU A 185 0.62 8.92 18.00
C GLU A 185 -0.89 8.93 17.70
N GLU A 186 -1.68 9.70 18.47
CA GLU A 186 -3.14 9.84 18.25
C GLU A 186 -3.48 10.31 16.83
N ALA A 187 -2.71 11.27 16.29
CA ALA A 187 -2.93 11.80 14.95
C ALA A 187 -2.53 10.80 13.86
N ILE A 188 -1.50 9.98 14.11
CA ILE A 188 -1.11 8.88 13.21
C ILE A 188 -2.21 7.81 13.20
N MET A 189 -2.74 7.44 14.36
CA MET A 189 -3.83 6.46 14.47
C MET A 189 -5.11 6.97 13.78
N GLU A 190 -5.47 8.24 13.98
CA GLU A 190 -6.59 8.87 13.28
C GLU A 190 -6.36 8.87 11.75
N PHE A 191 -5.15 9.20 11.30
CA PHE A 191 -4.79 9.16 9.88
C PHE A 191 -4.94 7.76 9.29
N LEU A 192 -4.44 6.73 9.96
CA LEU A 192 -4.54 5.34 9.51
C LEU A 192 -6.01 4.89 9.40
N ASP A 193 -6.84 5.16 10.42
CA ASP A 193 -8.27 4.84 10.39
C ASP A 193 -8.99 5.54 9.23
N GLN A 194 -8.70 6.82 9.02
CA GLN A 194 -9.30 7.60 7.94
C GLN A 194 -8.90 7.08 6.55
N VAL A 195 -7.63 6.74 6.34
CA VAL A 195 -7.18 6.14 5.06
C VAL A 195 -7.88 4.80 4.83
N ILE A 196 -7.99 3.96 5.87
CA ILE A 196 -8.71 2.69 5.76
C ILE A 196 -10.17 2.91 5.36
N GLN A 197 -10.88 3.86 5.97
CA GLN A 197 -12.26 4.19 5.59
C GLN A 197 -12.42 4.56 4.12
N VAL A 198 -11.47 5.31 3.56
CA VAL A 198 -11.46 5.65 2.12
C VAL A 198 -11.17 4.41 1.27
N SER A 199 -10.18 3.62 1.66
CA SER A 199 -9.77 2.41 0.94
C SER A 199 -10.87 1.33 0.93
N LEU A 200 -11.71 1.26 1.98
CA LEU A 200 -12.86 0.37 2.06
C LEU A 200 -13.95 0.70 1.03
N LEU A 201 -14.09 1.97 0.63
CA LEU A 201 -14.99 2.33 -0.47
C LEU A 201 -14.53 1.68 -1.78
N LEU A 202 -13.23 1.76 -2.10
CA LEU A 202 -12.67 1.09 -3.28
C LEU A 202 -12.93 -0.41 -3.23
N GLN A 203 -12.69 -1.05 -2.09
CA GLN A 203 -12.99 -2.48 -1.90
C GLN A 203 -14.46 -2.78 -2.19
N LYS A 204 -15.41 -2.00 -1.65
CA LYS A 204 -16.84 -2.21 -1.90
C LYS A 204 -17.19 -2.07 -3.38
N ILE A 205 -16.66 -1.05 -4.06
CA ILE A 205 -16.89 -0.85 -5.50
C ILE A 205 -16.34 -2.03 -6.30
N TRP A 206 -15.13 -2.50 -5.98
CA TRP A 206 -14.47 -3.60 -6.70
C TRP A 206 -15.15 -4.95 -6.51
N LYS A 207 -15.76 -5.20 -5.34
CA LYS A 207 -16.58 -6.40 -5.11
C LYS A 207 -17.78 -6.46 -6.06
N THR A 208 -18.35 -5.31 -6.41
CA THR A 208 -19.49 -5.22 -7.35
C THR A 208 -19.03 -5.12 -8.80
N GLN A 209 -17.95 -4.39 -9.07
CA GLN A 209 -17.44 -4.14 -10.41
C GLN A 209 -15.93 -4.44 -10.50
N VAL A 210 -15.60 -5.71 -10.72
CA VAL A 210 -14.22 -6.21 -10.85
C VAL A 210 -13.46 -5.53 -12.01
N ALA A 211 -14.17 -5.13 -13.07
CA ALA A 211 -13.57 -4.44 -14.22
C ALA A 211 -12.89 -3.10 -13.86
N SER A 212 -13.23 -2.49 -12.72
CA SER A 212 -12.62 -1.23 -12.25
C SER A 212 -11.26 -1.46 -11.55
N ILE A 213 -10.91 -2.69 -11.18
CA ILE A 213 -9.66 -3.01 -10.47
C ILE A 213 -8.45 -2.69 -11.36
N LEU A 214 -8.37 -3.28 -12.56
CA LEU A 214 -7.20 -3.14 -13.43
C LEU A 214 -6.91 -1.66 -13.81
N PRO A 215 -7.90 -0.84 -14.24
CA PRO A 215 -7.66 0.59 -14.48
C PRO A 215 -7.19 1.36 -13.23
N SER A 216 -7.71 1.01 -12.05
CA SER A 216 -7.28 1.64 -10.78
C SER A 216 -5.85 1.27 -10.42
N LEU A 217 -5.43 0.04 -10.70
CA LEU A 217 -4.05 -0.41 -10.47
C LEU A 217 -3.07 0.14 -11.50
N LYS A 218 -3.50 0.34 -12.75
CA LYS A 218 -2.72 1.10 -13.74
C LYS A 218 -2.47 2.52 -13.27
N GLU A 219 -3.49 3.17 -12.72
CA GLU A 219 -3.36 4.51 -12.13
C GLU A 219 -2.43 4.50 -10.92
N LEU A 220 -2.58 3.53 -10.02
CA LEU A 220 -1.69 3.33 -8.88
C LEU A 220 -0.24 3.19 -9.35
N PHE A 221 0.00 2.38 -10.38
CA PHE A 221 1.34 2.18 -10.92
C PHE A 221 1.90 3.48 -11.51
N ALA A 222 1.11 4.20 -12.30
CA ALA A 222 1.50 5.48 -12.88
C ALA A 222 1.97 6.47 -11.80
N ILE A 223 1.25 6.54 -10.67
CA ILE A 223 1.64 7.38 -9.52
C ILE A 223 2.99 6.93 -8.94
N ILE A 224 3.16 5.65 -8.63
CA ILE A 224 4.43 5.18 -8.02
C ILE A 224 5.60 5.16 -9.00
N SER A 225 5.37 5.13 -10.30
CA SER A 225 6.43 5.22 -11.31
C SER A 225 6.81 6.65 -11.68
N THR A 226 6.14 7.67 -11.12
CA THR A 226 6.38 9.08 -11.46
C THR A 226 7.74 9.56 -10.94
N ILE A 227 8.54 10.20 -11.79
CA ILE A 227 9.88 10.71 -11.45
C ILE A 227 9.78 12.22 -11.19
N ASP A 228 8.97 12.59 -10.21
CA ASP A 228 8.79 13.99 -9.77
C ASP A 228 9.38 14.17 -8.37
N ASP A 229 9.68 15.41 -7.98
CA ASP A 229 10.27 15.78 -6.67
C ASP A 229 9.37 15.43 -5.47
N HIS A 230 8.09 15.17 -5.69
CA HIS A 230 7.15 14.80 -4.65
C HIS A 230 6.90 13.30 -4.63
N ASP A 231 7.38 12.65 -3.57
CA ASP A 231 7.08 11.24 -3.35
C ASP A 231 5.59 11.03 -3.04
N PRO A 232 4.95 10.02 -3.65
CA PRO A 232 3.59 9.67 -3.36
C PRO A 232 3.47 9.08 -1.96
N SER A 233 2.31 9.26 -1.36
CA SER A 233 2.02 8.76 -0.03
C SER A 233 2.10 7.23 0.05
N ILE A 234 2.69 6.75 1.15
CA ILE A 234 2.65 5.34 1.55
C ILE A 234 1.22 4.82 1.77
N ALA A 235 0.24 5.70 1.94
CA ALA A 235 -1.18 5.34 2.04
C ALA A 235 -1.68 4.52 0.83
N LEU A 236 -1.00 4.59 -0.33
CA LEU A 236 -1.29 3.74 -1.49
C LEU A 236 -1.17 2.24 -1.19
N ALA A 237 -0.36 1.85 -0.20
CA ALA A 237 -0.29 0.47 0.28
C ALA A 237 -1.67 -0.07 0.73
N SER A 238 -2.55 0.82 1.23
CA SER A 238 -3.91 0.46 1.63
C SER A 238 -4.81 0.04 0.46
N VAL A 239 -4.41 0.28 -0.79
CA VAL A 239 -5.19 -0.05 -1.99
C VAL A 239 -4.96 -1.51 -2.40
N VAL A 240 -3.70 -1.95 -2.44
CA VAL A 240 -3.31 -3.27 -2.97
C VAL A 240 -3.74 -4.44 -2.08
N GLN A 241 -3.94 -4.21 -0.77
CA GLN A 241 -4.39 -5.23 0.18
C GLN A 241 -5.79 -5.80 -0.13
N TYR A 242 -6.59 -5.12 -0.96
CA TYR A 242 -7.94 -5.57 -1.32
C TYR A 242 -8.02 -6.22 -2.70
N VAL A 243 -6.90 -6.32 -3.40
CA VAL A 243 -6.84 -6.95 -4.71
C VAL A 243 -6.76 -8.46 -4.52
N PRO A 244 -7.62 -9.26 -5.17
CA PRO A 244 -7.54 -10.72 -5.13
C PRO A 244 -6.16 -11.21 -5.61
N LEU A 245 -5.55 -12.15 -4.88
CA LEU A 245 -4.20 -12.65 -5.18
C LEU A 245 -4.14 -13.33 -6.56
N GLU A 246 -5.26 -13.87 -7.03
CA GLU A 246 -5.41 -14.52 -8.34
C GLU A 246 -5.16 -13.54 -9.50
N LEU A 247 -5.37 -12.24 -9.29
CA LEU A 247 -5.11 -11.21 -10.29
C LEU A 247 -3.64 -10.73 -10.27
N MET A 248 -2.91 -10.97 -9.18
CA MET A 248 -1.56 -10.44 -8.95
C MET A 248 -0.61 -10.80 -10.08
N ASP A 249 -0.49 -12.09 -10.39
CA ASP A 249 0.47 -12.59 -11.40
C ASP A 249 0.17 -12.03 -12.79
N GLY A 250 -1.11 -11.91 -13.15
CA GLY A 250 -1.52 -11.31 -14.42
C GLY A 250 -1.16 -9.84 -14.52
N ILE A 251 -1.40 -9.08 -13.45
CA ILE A 251 -1.11 -7.65 -13.38
C ILE A 251 0.39 -7.40 -13.43
N LEU A 252 1.17 -8.09 -12.60
CA LEU A 252 2.62 -7.89 -12.51
C LEU A 252 3.35 -8.36 -13.77
N ARG A 253 2.90 -9.44 -14.40
CA ARG A 253 3.47 -9.89 -15.68
C ARG A 253 3.23 -8.89 -16.81
N ASN A 254 2.02 -8.32 -16.88
CA ASN A 254 1.73 -7.29 -17.87
C ASN A 254 2.58 -6.06 -17.63
N LEU A 255 2.78 -5.69 -16.37
CA LEU A 255 3.59 -4.56 -15.97
C LEU A 255 5.08 -4.72 -16.34
N THR A 256 5.69 -5.88 -16.06
CA THR A 256 7.10 -6.10 -16.35
C THR A 256 7.42 -6.31 -17.83
N ASN A 257 6.41 -6.65 -18.63
CA ASN A 257 6.53 -6.84 -20.08
C ASN A 257 6.05 -5.61 -20.89
N ASP A 258 5.69 -4.51 -20.23
CA ASP A 258 5.23 -3.30 -20.91
C ASP A 258 6.44 -2.48 -21.37
N ASP A 259 6.71 -2.52 -22.68
CA ASP A 259 7.82 -1.80 -23.32
C ASP A 259 7.70 -0.27 -23.20
N SER A 260 6.52 0.27 -22.81
CA SER A 260 6.35 1.70 -22.58
C SER A 260 6.94 2.18 -21.25
N ILE A 261 7.22 1.27 -20.31
CA ILE A 261 7.75 1.59 -18.99
C ILE A 261 9.27 1.54 -19.03
N THR A 262 9.90 2.68 -18.75
CA THR A 262 11.37 2.76 -18.71
C THR A 262 11.95 2.06 -17.48
N ASP A 263 13.20 1.62 -17.56
CA ASP A 263 13.88 0.98 -16.42
C ASP A 263 13.94 1.88 -15.18
N LEU A 264 14.08 3.20 -15.37
CA LEU A 264 14.07 4.19 -14.28
C LEU A 264 12.68 4.30 -13.62
N GLN A 265 11.61 4.30 -14.40
CA GLN A 265 10.24 4.29 -13.88
C GLN A 265 9.96 2.99 -13.11
N MET A 266 10.40 1.85 -13.66
CA MET A 266 10.27 0.56 -13.01
C MET A 266 11.04 0.51 -11.68
N LEU A 267 12.30 0.97 -11.67
CA LEU A 267 13.13 1.10 -10.47
C LEU A 267 12.48 1.98 -9.40
N THR A 268 11.94 3.14 -9.81
CA THR A 268 11.23 4.06 -8.94
C THR A 268 10.00 3.40 -8.32
N ALA A 269 9.21 2.69 -9.13
CA ALA A 269 8.01 2.00 -8.69
C ALA A 269 8.30 0.88 -7.69
N ILE A 270 9.24 -0.03 -7.99
CA ILE A 270 9.62 -1.10 -7.04
C ILE A 270 10.23 -0.52 -5.76
N GLY A 271 11.04 0.55 -5.87
CA GLY A 271 11.59 1.25 -4.73
C GLY A 271 10.52 1.79 -3.79
N ARG A 272 9.44 2.38 -4.33
CA ARG A 272 8.29 2.87 -3.55
C ARG A 272 7.41 1.74 -3.02
N MET A 273 7.23 0.66 -3.77
CA MET A 273 6.53 -0.52 -3.27
C MET A 273 7.24 -1.14 -2.07
N ILE A 274 8.58 -1.18 -2.06
CA ILE A 274 9.33 -1.66 -0.90
C ILE A 274 9.08 -0.78 0.33
N GLU A 275 8.96 0.55 0.17
CA GLU A 275 8.63 1.45 1.29
C GLU A 275 7.27 1.14 1.92
N TRP A 276 6.32 0.55 1.17
CA TRP A 276 5.01 0.14 1.69
C TRP A 276 5.10 -0.88 2.82
N VAL A 277 6.24 -1.56 3.00
CA VAL A 277 6.50 -2.37 4.20
C VAL A 277 6.35 -1.56 5.50
N SER A 278 6.40 -0.22 5.44
CA SER A 278 6.16 0.66 6.59
C SER A 278 4.67 0.93 6.86
N TRP A 279 3.74 0.41 6.04
CA TRP A 279 2.30 0.55 6.25
C TRP A 279 1.78 -0.52 7.22
N PRO A 280 1.33 -0.13 8.43
CA PRO A 280 1.07 -1.08 9.52
C PRO A 280 -0.20 -1.93 9.35
N LEU A 281 -1.11 -1.52 8.47
CA LEU A 281 -2.40 -2.20 8.29
C LEU A 281 -2.46 -3.04 7.01
N GLY A 282 -1.33 -3.21 6.32
CA GLY A 282 -1.29 -3.84 5.01
C GLY A 282 -1.15 -5.34 5.06
N ASN A 283 -2.17 -6.06 4.60
CA ASN A 283 -2.10 -7.51 4.41
C ASN A 283 -1.44 -7.87 3.08
N SER A 284 -0.56 -8.89 3.07
CA SER A 284 0.06 -9.46 1.86
C SER A 284 0.90 -8.47 1.03
N LEU A 285 1.33 -7.34 1.59
CA LEU A 285 2.20 -6.37 0.89
C LEU A 285 3.54 -7.00 0.48
N ASP A 286 4.10 -7.83 1.37
CA ASP A 286 5.30 -8.61 1.11
C ASP A 286 5.14 -9.51 -0.12
N LYS A 287 3.98 -10.15 -0.29
CA LYS A 287 3.70 -11.00 -1.47
C LYS A 287 3.71 -10.20 -2.76
N TRP A 288 3.11 -9.00 -2.78
CA TRP A 288 3.13 -8.11 -3.95
C TRP A 288 4.54 -7.66 -4.31
N ILE A 289 5.34 -7.26 -3.30
CA ILE A 289 6.73 -6.82 -3.48
C ILE A 289 7.59 -7.97 -4.01
N ILE A 290 7.54 -9.13 -3.35
CA ILE A 290 8.31 -10.32 -3.74
C ILE A 290 7.88 -10.80 -5.13
N ALA A 291 6.59 -10.80 -5.45
CA ALA A 291 6.11 -11.19 -6.79
C ALA A 291 6.63 -10.25 -7.87
N LEU A 292 6.70 -8.93 -7.63
CA LEU A 292 7.29 -8.00 -8.60
C LEU A 292 8.80 -8.26 -8.76
N LEU A 293 9.53 -8.46 -7.66
CA LEU A 293 10.96 -8.81 -7.73
C LEU A 293 11.21 -10.12 -8.50
N LYS A 294 10.34 -11.13 -8.33
CA LYS A 294 10.39 -12.38 -9.10
C LYS A 294 10.12 -12.17 -10.59
N ASN A 295 9.12 -11.37 -10.94
CA ASN A 295 8.81 -11.07 -12.34
C ASN A 295 9.96 -10.30 -13.01
N LEU A 296 10.55 -9.30 -12.33
CA LEU A 296 11.74 -8.59 -12.81
C LEU A 296 12.92 -9.53 -13.05
N ALA A 297 13.13 -10.52 -12.17
CA ALA A 297 14.16 -11.54 -12.38
C ALA A 297 13.85 -12.42 -13.59
N ALA A 298 12.59 -12.80 -13.79
CA ALA A 298 12.15 -13.60 -14.93
C ALA A 298 12.36 -12.88 -16.27
N VAL A 299 12.19 -11.56 -16.32
CA VAL A 299 12.50 -10.72 -17.50
C VAL A 299 13.95 -10.21 -17.52
N LYS A 300 14.82 -10.77 -16.67
CA LYS A 300 16.27 -10.48 -16.63
C LYS A 300 16.63 -9.01 -16.36
N LYS A 301 15.80 -8.27 -15.65
CA LYS A 301 16.08 -6.88 -15.22
C LYS A 301 16.96 -6.85 -13.96
N PHE A 302 18.12 -7.50 -14.01
CA PHE A 302 18.98 -7.69 -12.84
C PHE A 302 19.59 -6.38 -12.31
N SER A 303 19.90 -5.41 -13.17
CA SER A 303 20.40 -4.09 -12.74
C SER A 303 19.44 -3.39 -11.79
N ILE A 304 18.14 -3.39 -12.12
CA ILE A 304 17.08 -2.82 -11.26
C ILE A 304 17.03 -3.54 -9.92
N LEU A 305 17.09 -4.87 -9.93
CA LEU A 305 17.06 -5.70 -8.72
C LEU A 305 18.26 -5.45 -7.82
N MET A 306 19.46 -5.30 -8.39
CA MET A 306 20.67 -5.00 -7.64
C MET A 306 20.58 -3.62 -6.98
N GLU A 307 20.25 -2.60 -7.77
CA GLU A 307 20.17 -1.21 -7.31
C GLU A 307 19.10 -1.02 -6.23
N VAL A 308 17.90 -1.59 -6.43
CA VAL A 308 16.82 -1.48 -5.43
C VAL A 308 17.16 -2.24 -4.15
N THR A 309 17.85 -3.38 -4.25
CA THR A 309 18.28 -4.13 -3.07
C THR A 309 19.28 -3.33 -2.26
N LEU A 310 20.37 -2.84 -2.89
CA LEU A 310 21.40 -2.08 -2.19
C LEU A 310 20.84 -0.79 -1.58
N SER A 311 19.93 -0.09 -2.27
CA SER A 311 19.35 1.17 -1.78
C SER A 311 18.29 1.01 -0.69
N LYS A 312 17.61 -0.15 -0.58
CA LYS A 312 16.46 -0.33 0.32
C LYS A 312 16.67 -1.34 1.45
N ILE A 313 17.68 -2.21 1.38
CA ILE A 313 17.80 -3.35 2.31
C ILE A 313 17.91 -2.92 3.78
N GLU A 314 18.64 -1.85 4.10
CA GLU A 314 18.74 -1.33 5.47
C GLU A 314 17.38 -0.83 5.99
N ARG A 315 16.60 -0.18 5.12
CA ARG A 315 15.25 0.30 5.49
C ARG A 315 14.33 -0.86 5.80
N VAL A 316 14.34 -1.92 4.98
CA VAL A 316 13.57 -3.15 5.24
C VAL A 316 14.03 -3.81 6.54
N PHE A 317 15.34 -3.95 6.75
CA PHE A 317 15.93 -4.54 7.94
C PHE A 317 15.51 -3.80 9.22
N SER A 318 15.46 -2.46 9.20
CA SER A 318 15.04 -1.66 10.36
C SER A 318 13.62 -1.96 10.82
N LYS A 319 12.75 -2.49 9.94
CA LYS A 319 11.33 -2.78 10.26
C LYS A 319 11.15 -4.04 11.09
N LEU A 320 12.18 -4.89 11.22
CA LEU A 320 12.15 -6.06 12.11
C LEU A 320 11.90 -5.69 13.58
N LEU A 321 12.26 -4.47 13.97
CA LEU A 321 12.02 -3.93 15.32
C LEU A 321 10.55 -3.60 15.61
N TYR A 322 9.68 -3.56 14.60
CA TYR A 322 8.27 -3.20 14.75
C TYR A 322 7.40 -4.46 14.63
N PRO A 323 6.79 -4.97 15.73
CA PRO A 323 6.08 -6.25 15.72
C PRO A 323 5.04 -6.40 14.60
N ILE A 324 4.30 -5.34 14.29
CA ILE A 324 3.24 -5.36 13.27
C ILE A 324 3.78 -5.44 11.83
N LEU A 325 5.02 -4.98 11.59
CA LEU A 325 5.65 -4.97 10.26
C LEU A 325 6.62 -6.14 10.06
N ARG A 326 6.98 -6.81 11.16
CA ARG A 326 8.12 -7.73 11.25
C ARG A 326 8.05 -8.88 10.27
N GLU A 327 6.89 -9.54 10.17
CA GLU A 327 6.73 -10.72 9.29
C GLU A 327 6.94 -10.34 7.82
N GLY A 328 6.26 -9.29 7.35
CA GLY A 328 6.39 -8.81 5.98
C GLY A 328 7.80 -8.32 5.66
N ALA A 329 8.42 -7.58 6.58
CA ALA A 329 9.80 -7.11 6.43
C ALA A 329 10.79 -8.27 6.36
N LEU A 330 10.64 -9.28 7.22
CA LEU A 330 11.48 -10.47 7.23
C LEU A 330 11.33 -11.29 5.94
N SER A 331 10.10 -11.43 5.43
CA SER A 331 9.80 -12.10 4.16
C SER A 331 10.55 -11.44 2.99
N ILE A 332 10.46 -10.11 2.88
CA ILE A 332 11.15 -9.32 1.84
C ILE A 332 12.67 -9.41 2.00
N LEU A 333 13.19 -9.24 3.23
CA LEU A 333 14.61 -9.31 3.53
C LEU A 333 15.21 -10.67 3.16
N ARG A 334 14.53 -11.76 3.53
CA ARG A 334 14.95 -13.13 3.19
C ARG A 334 15.02 -13.30 1.69
N TYR A 335 14.02 -12.85 0.95
CA TYR A 335 14.03 -12.90 -0.51
C TYR A 335 15.21 -12.10 -1.09
N MET A 336 15.39 -10.83 -0.68
CA MET A 336 16.48 -9.97 -1.17
C MET A 336 17.85 -10.61 -0.95
N LEU A 337 18.17 -11.06 0.28
CA LEU A 337 19.48 -11.63 0.59
C LEU A 337 19.71 -12.99 -0.05
N LEU A 338 18.70 -13.88 -0.04
CA LEU A 338 18.85 -15.20 -0.65
C LEU A 338 18.88 -15.14 -2.18
N SER A 339 18.42 -14.06 -2.80
CA SER A 339 18.54 -13.85 -4.24
C SER A 339 19.82 -13.11 -4.66
N PHE A 340 20.31 -12.20 -3.81
CA PHE A 340 21.54 -11.41 -4.05
C PHE A 340 22.79 -12.22 -3.65
N GLN A 341 23.16 -13.24 -4.44
CA GLN A 341 24.28 -14.15 -4.11
C GLN A 341 25.61 -13.82 -4.81
N HIS A 342 25.61 -12.87 -5.75
CA HIS A 342 26.78 -12.58 -6.60
C HIS A 342 27.79 -11.63 -5.95
N SER A 343 27.40 -10.92 -4.88
CA SER A 343 28.26 -10.00 -4.12
C SER A 343 27.82 -9.94 -2.65
N HIS A 344 28.78 -9.70 -1.76
CA HIS A 344 28.55 -9.59 -0.31
C HIS A 344 28.00 -8.21 0.11
N GLU A 345 27.97 -7.22 -0.79
CA GLU A 345 27.62 -5.83 -0.50
C GLU A 345 26.30 -5.66 0.24
N ALA A 346 25.21 -6.26 -0.24
CA ALA A 346 23.90 -6.14 0.38
C ALA A 346 23.88 -6.65 1.82
N PHE A 347 24.54 -7.79 2.09
CA PHE A 347 24.66 -8.32 3.45
C PHE A 347 25.58 -7.45 4.32
N HIS A 348 26.68 -6.95 3.76
CA HIS A 348 27.65 -6.12 4.45
C HIS A 348 27.06 -4.79 4.93
N LEU A 349 26.10 -4.22 4.21
CA LEU A 349 25.34 -3.04 4.65
C LEU A 349 24.59 -3.27 5.99
N LEU A 350 24.24 -4.51 6.31
CA LEU A 350 23.46 -4.83 7.51
C LEU A 350 24.31 -5.09 8.77
N LEU A 351 25.60 -5.40 8.61
CA LEU A 351 26.48 -5.83 9.71
C LEU A 351 26.49 -4.87 10.90
N PRO A 352 26.55 -3.53 10.72
CA PRO A 352 26.55 -2.60 11.85
C PRO A 352 25.25 -2.64 12.68
N HIS A 353 24.14 -3.08 12.07
CA HIS A 353 22.80 -3.03 12.66
C HIS A 353 22.38 -4.35 13.28
N ILE A 354 22.91 -5.47 12.81
CA ILE A 354 22.50 -6.83 13.21
C ILE A 354 22.60 -7.06 14.73
N PRO A 355 23.72 -6.77 15.42
CA PRO A 355 23.83 -7.02 16.86
C PRO A 355 22.76 -6.27 17.67
N ARG A 356 22.48 -5.01 17.30
CA ARG A 356 21.45 -4.19 17.95
C ARG A 356 20.06 -4.78 17.78
N VAL A 357 19.72 -5.25 16.59
CA VAL A 357 18.40 -5.86 16.31
C VAL A 357 18.24 -7.17 17.07
N ILE A 358 19.26 -8.02 17.09
CA ILE A 358 19.23 -9.28 17.85
C ILE A 358 19.01 -9.00 19.34
N ALA A 359 19.80 -8.09 19.93
CA ALA A 359 19.67 -7.75 21.34
C ALA A 359 18.28 -7.18 21.70
N ALA A 360 17.72 -6.34 20.83
CA ALA A 360 16.37 -5.79 21.01
C ALA A 360 15.29 -6.89 20.97
N LEU A 361 15.36 -7.82 20.00
CA LEU A 361 14.40 -8.92 19.87
C LEU A 361 14.53 -9.93 21.03
N GLN A 362 15.75 -10.22 21.49
CA GLN A 362 15.99 -11.07 22.66
C GLN A 362 15.37 -10.44 23.92
N LYS A 363 15.50 -9.12 24.08
CA LYS A 363 14.89 -8.37 25.19
C LYS A 363 13.36 -8.34 25.13
N GLU A 364 12.77 -8.27 23.94
CA GLU A 364 11.31 -8.27 23.76
C GLU A 364 10.65 -9.56 24.26
N ASN A 365 11.34 -10.71 24.11
CA ASN A 365 10.89 -12.02 24.60
C ASN A 365 9.44 -12.38 24.22
N SER A 366 9.03 -12.05 22.99
CA SER A 366 7.73 -12.40 22.42
C SER A 366 7.85 -13.58 21.43
N ASN A 367 6.75 -14.29 21.16
CA ASN A 367 6.70 -15.35 20.14
C ASN A 367 7.12 -14.82 18.75
N SER A 368 6.68 -13.61 18.42
CA SER A 368 7.02 -12.94 17.16
C SER A 368 8.53 -12.62 17.09
N ALA A 369 9.12 -12.16 18.20
CA ALA A 369 10.56 -11.90 18.27
C ALA A 369 11.39 -13.19 18.18
N SER A 370 10.99 -14.25 18.89
CA SER A 370 11.66 -15.56 18.84
C SER A 370 11.60 -16.18 17.43
N HIS A 371 10.45 -16.13 16.76
CA HIS A 371 10.32 -16.57 15.38
C HIS A 371 11.25 -15.79 14.44
N CYS A 372 11.28 -14.45 14.58
CA CYS A 372 12.14 -13.60 13.77
C CYS A 372 13.63 -13.86 14.02
N LEU A 373 14.05 -14.04 15.28
CA LEU A 373 15.43 -14.39 15.64
C LEU A 373 15.87 -15.71 14.98
N ASN A 374 15.03 -16.75 15.02
CA ASN A 374 15.34 -18.03 14.40
C ASN A 374 15.51 -17.91 12.88
N GLN A 375 14.61 -17.19 12.22
CA GLN A 375 14.68 -16.95 10.78
C GLN A 375 15.85 -16.05 10.38
N LEU A 376 16.22 -15.08 11.23
CA LEU A 376 17.35 -14.19 11.00
C LEU A 376 18.68 -14.93 11.20
N ALA A 377 18.79 -15.78 12.22
CA ALA A 377 19.95 -16.65 12.41
C ALA A 377 20.17 -17.55 11.20
N GLU A 378 19.11 -18.23 10.74
CA GLU A 378 19.17 -19.07 9.52
C GLU A 378 19.69 -18.28 8.32
N LEU A 379 19.18 -17.06 8.13
CA LEU A 379 19.61 -16.18 7.04
C LEU A 379 21.07 -15.74 7.17
N ILE A 380 21.51 -15.36 8.36
CA ILE A 380 22.91 -14.97 8.62
C ILE A 380 23.86 -16.15 8.34
N TYR A 381 23.51 -17.37 8.77
CA TYR A 381 24.30 -18.55 8.46
C TYR A 381 24.35 -18.85 6.95
N CYS A 382 23.25 -18.65 6.22
CA CYS A 382 23.28 -18.70 4.75
C CYS A 382 24.26 -17.68 4.17
N MET A 383 24.27 -16.45 4.69
CA MET A 383 25.18 -15.40 4.21
C MET A 383 26.64 -15.68 4.54
N PHE A 384 26.95 -16.24 5.73
CA PHE A 384 28.31 -16.71 6.06
C PHE A 384 28.78 -17.82 5.14
N PHE A 385 27.88 -18.75 4.78
CA PHE A 385 28.19 -19.83 3.86
C PHE A 385 28.47 -19.30 2.43
N CYS A 386 27.67 -18.33 1.96
CA CYS A 386 27.90 -17.68 0.67
C CYS A 386 29.17 -16.83 0.62
N PHE A 387 29.42 -16.05 1.68
CA PHE A 387 30.43 -14.99 1.70
C PHE A 387 31.49 -15.27 2.77
N SER A 388 32.24 -16.34 2.62
CA SER A 388 33.37 -16.63 3.50
C SER A 388 34.56 -15.68 3.26
N GLY A 389 35.50 -15.62 4.21
CA GLY A 389 36.74 -14.83 4.08
C GLY A 389 36.79 -13.52 4.89
N PHE A 390 35.82 -13.26 5.77
CA PHE A 390 35.73 -12.04 6.58
C PHE A 390 35.61 -12.33 8.10
N PRO A 391 36.54 -13.07 8.72
CA PRO A 391 36.41 -13.52 10.11
C PRO A 391 36.29 -12.36 11.12
N ASP A 392 37.19 -11.37 11.05
CA ASP A 392 37.21 -10.22 11.98
C ASP A 392 35.94 -9.37 11.85
N LEU A 393 35.42 -9.24 10.63
CA LEU A 393 34.21 -8.49 10.34
C LEU A 393 32.94 -9.21 10.86
N TYR A 394 32.96 -10.55 10.90
CA TYR A 394 31.82 -11.37 11.31
C TYR A 394 31.83 -11.76 12.78
N GLU A 395 32.94 -11.59 13.49
CA GLU A 395 33.06 -11.89 14.92
C GLU A 395 31.92 -11.29 15.78
N PRO A 396 31.55 -10.00 15.63
CA PRO A 396 30.45 -9.43 16.41
C PRO A 396 29.08 -10.08 16.13
N LEU A 397 28.88 -10.59 14.91
CA LEU A 397 27.65 -11.27 14.52
C LEU A 397 27.60 -12.69 15.07
N VAL A 398 28.71 -13.43 14.98
CA VAL A 398 28.85 -14.77 15.56
C VAL A 398 28.55 -14.73 17.05
N GLU A 399 29.09 -13.73 17.75
CA GLU A 399 28.82 -13.52 19.17
C GLU A 399 27.34 -13.19 19.45
N ALA A 400 26.71 -12.37 18.60
CA ALA A 400 25.29 -12.02 18.75
C ALA A 400 24.34 -13.22 18.54
N ILE A 401 24.65 -14.11 17.59
CA ILE A 401 23.79 -15.27 17.26
C ILE A 401 24.17 -16.57 17.99
N LYS A 402 25.21 -16.58 18.83
CA LYS A 402 25.75 -17.82 19.44
C LYS A 402 24.74 -18.69 20.20
N ALA A 403 23.69 -18.08 20.73
CA ALA A 403 22.64 -18.76 21.50
C ALA A 403 21.45 -19.23 20.63
N LEU A 404 21.47 -18.92 19.33
CA LEU A 404 20.39 -19.23 18.39
C LEU A 404 20.67 -20.58 17.68
N PRO A 405 19.63 -21.26 17.16
CA PRO A 405 19.80 -22.52 16.47
C PRO A 405 20.67 -22.40 15.22
N ILE A 406 21.63 -23.32 15.07
CA ILE A 406 22.49 -23.42 13.89
C ILE A 406 21.79 -24.33 12.86
N PRO A 407 21.47 -23.84 11.65
CA PRO A 407 20.93 -24.69 10.60
C PRO A 407 21.98 -25.66 10.09
N ASN A 408 21.57 -26.87 9.72
CA ASN A 408 22.48 -27.82 9.08
C ASN A 408 22.83 -27.40 7.65
N GLU A 409 23.92 -27.95 7.11
CA GLU A 409 24.43 -27.56 5.79
C GLU A 409 23.43 -27.85 4.66
N ASP A 410 22.69 -28.95 4.73
CA ASP A 410 21.67 -29.30 3.74
C ASP A 410 20.54 -28.27 3.68
N ARG A 411 20.12 -27.77 4.84
CA ARG A 411 19.13 -26.69 4.96
C ARG A 411 19.65 -25.40 4.34
N ILE A 412 20.91 -25.05 4.60
CA ILE A 412 21.56 -23.86 4.01
C ILE A 412 21.57 -23.98 2.48
N LYS A 413 22.07 -25.10 1.94
CA LYS A 413 22.12 -25.36 0.48
C LYS A 413 20.73 -25.31 -0.16
N HIS A 414 19.74 -25.90 0.49
CA HIS A 414 18.36 -25.88 0.02
C HIS A 414 17.82 -24.45 -0.07
N LEU A 415 18.01 -23.62 0.95
CA LEU A 415 17.53 -22.23 0.97
C LEU A 415 18.20 -21.36 -0.11
N LEU A 416 19.51 -21.54 -0.31
CA LEU A 416 20.26 -20.85 -1.34
C LEU A 416 19.85 -21.28 -2.76
N GLY A 417 19.54 -22.57 -2.95
CA GLY A 417 19.13 -23.11 -4.26
C GLY A 417 17.73 -22.66 -4.71
N GLN A 418 16.81 -22.37 -3.79
CA GLN A 418 15.42 -22.00 -4.11
C GLN A 418 15.27 -20.57 -4.66
N ASN A 419 16.17 -19.65 -4.31
CA ASN A 419 15.92 -18.22 -4.45
C ASN A 419 16.94 -17.46 -5.31
N ALA A 420 17.99 -18.09 -5.84
CA ALA A 420 18.94 -17.39 -6.71
C ALA A 420 18.24 -16.84 -7.96
N TRP A 421 18.49 -15.57 -8.31
CA TRP A 421 17.91 -14.90 -9.50
C TRP A 421 18.21 -15.63 -10.81
N THR A 422 19.27 -16.44 -10.84
CA THR A 422 19.68 -17.30 -11.96
C THR A 422 19.12 -18.72 -11.89
N SER A 423 18.39 -19.08 -10.83
CA SER A 423 17.81 -20.42 -10.60
C SER A 423 16.48 -20.61 -11.31
N GLN A 424 16.34 -20.13 -12.55
CA GLN A 424 15.46 -20.84 -13.47
C GLN A 424 16.10 -22.21 -13.65
N LYS A 425 15.59 -23.20 -12.92
CA LYS A 425 15.94 -24.61 -13.11
C LYS A 425 15.70 -24.94 -14.58
N ASN A 426 16.75 -24.89 -15.39
CA ASN A 426 16.80 -25.68 -16.61
C ASN A 426 16.85 -27.13 -16.14
N GLU A 427 15.71 -27.79 -16.00
CA GLU A 427 15.65 -29.22 -15.67
C GLU A 427 16.47 -30.07 -16.67
N LEU A 428 16.71 -29.53 -17.87
CA LEU A 428 17.59 -30.08 -18.90
C LEU A 428 19.09 -29.97 -18.60
N ALA A 429 19.54 -29.02 -17.78
CA ALA A 429 20.97 -28.82 -17.48
C ALA A 429 21.54 -29.91 -16.55
N ASN A 430 20.70 -30.47 -15.66
CA ASN A 430 21.08 -31.61 -14.83
C ASN A 430 21.20 -32.92 -15.65
N LEU A 431 20.49 -33.02 -16.78
CA LEU A 431 20.52 -34.18 -17.66
C LEU A 431 21.63 -34.08 -18.73
N TYR A 432 22.05 -32.85 -19.08
CA TYR A 432 23.07 -32.59 -20.10
C TYR A 432 23.97 -31.40 -19.71
N PRO A 433 25.10 -31.65 -19.00
CA PRO A 433 26.04 -30.60 -18.60
C PRO A 433 26.61 -29.79 -19.77
N ARG A 434 26.63 -30.37 -20.98
CA ARG A 434 27.08 -29.74 -22.22
C ARG A 434 26.16 -28.61 -22.72
N LEU A 435 24.98 -28.44 -22.13
CA LEU A 435 24.00 -27.39 -22.45
C LEU A 435 23.97 -26.26 -21.41
N ALA A 436 24.92 -26.24 -20.46
CA ALA A 436 25.02 -25.15 -19.49
C ALA A 436 25.10 -23.79 -20.22
N SER A 437 24.13 -22.92 -19.95
CA SER A 437 24.06 -21.59 -20.57
C SER A 437 25.28 -20.76 -20.18
N LYS A 438 25.95 -20.17 -21.17
CA LYS A 438 27.00 -19.18 -20.95
C LYS A 438 26.43 -17.99 -20.17
N SER A 439 27.25 -17.39 -19.30
CA SER A 439 26.94 -16.11 -18.65
C SER A 439 26.81 -14.98 -19.69
N GLU A 440 26.32 -13.81 -19.26
CA GLU A 440 26.27 -12.60 -20.10
C GLU A 440 27.65 -12.20 -20.67
N THR A 441 28.74 -12.58 -19.99
CA THR A 441 30.11 -12.39 -20.46
C THR A 441 30.56 -13.41 -21.51
N GLY A 442 29.70 -14.37 -21.88
CA GLY A 442 30.00 -15.46 -22.80
C GLY A 442 30.90 -16.56 -22.22
N LYS A 443 31.13 -16.56 -20.90
CA LYS A 443 32.00 -17.51 -20.17
C LYS A 443 31.18 -18.52 -19.37
N ILE A 444 31.84 -19.57 -18.88
CA ILE A 444 31.23 -20.61 -18.06
C ILE A 444 31.97 -20.67 -16.72
N GLY A 445 31.22 -20.63 -15.62
CA GLY A 445 31.76 -20.78 -14.27
C GLY A 445 32.04 -22.25 -13.92
N LEU A 446 32.89 -22.49 -12.93
CA LEU A 446 33.14 -23.84 -12.39
C LEU A 446 32.34 -24.05 -11.11
N ILE A 447 31.67 -25.20 -11.00
CA ILE A 447 30.94 -25.61 -9.80
C ILE A 447 31.96 -25.89 -8.69
N ASN A 448 31.72 -25.38 -7.48
CA ASN A 448 32.54 -25.69 -6.31
C ASN A 448 32.06 -27.02 -5.71
N LEU A 449 32.97 -27.99 -5.55
CA LEU A 449 32.66 -29.32 -5.02
C LEU A 449 32.94 -29.43 -3.50
N GLY A 450 33.05 -28.28 -2.82
CA GLY A 450 33.34 -28.18 -1.38
C GLY A 450 34.81 -27.89 -1.14
N ASN A 451 35.13 -26.69 -0.64
CA ASN A 451 36.50 -26.20 -0.44
C ASN A 451 37.42 -26.29 -1.67
N THR A 452 36.88 -26.36 -2.90
CA THR A 452 37.69 -26.44 -4.14
C THR A 452 37.84 -25.11 -4.86
N CYS A 453 37.48 -23.99 -4.23
CA CYS A 453 37.53 -22.66 -4.86
C CYS A 453 38.96 -22.29 -5.31
N TYR A 454 39.98 -22.66 -4.54
CA TYR A 454 41.39 -22.44 -4.91
C TYR A 454 41.72 -23.10 -6.26
N MET A 455 41.23 -24.32 -6.50
CA MET A 455 41.45 -25.05 -7.74
C MET A 455 40.66 -24.43 -8.89
N ASN A 456 39.40 -24.05 -8.64
CA ASN A 456 38.55 -23.38 -9.63
C ASN A 456 39.18 -22.06 -10.12
N SER A 457 39.75 -21.26 -9.21
CA SER A 457 40.42 -20.00 -9.55
C SER A 457 41.65 -20.23 -10.42
N ILE A 458 42.49 -21.23 -10.11
CA ILE A 458 43.67 -21.56 -10.92
C ILE A 458 43.26 -22.08 -12.31
N LEU A 459 42.24 -22.94 -12.40
CA LEU A 459 41.75 -23.45 -13.68
C LEU A 459 41.19 -22.33 -14.58
N GLN A 460 40.46 -21.37 -14.01
CA GLN A 460 39.96 -20.21 -14.75
C GLN A 460 41.11 -19.30 -15.20
N ALA A 461 42.12 -19.07 -14.37
CA ALA A 461 43.30 -18.29 -14.75
C ALA A 461 44.09 -18.95 -15.90
N LEU A 462 44.31 -20.27 -15.81
CA LEU A 462 44.94 -21.05 -16.88
C LEU A 462 44.12 -21.02 -18.17
N PHE A 463 42.79 -21.14 -18.06
CA PHE A 463 41.91 -21.04 -19.23
C PHE A 463 41.97 -19.66 -19.89
N MET A 464 42.17 -18.59 -19.11
CA MET A 464 42.30 -17.23 -19.65
C MET A 464 43.68 -16.95 -20.27
N ALA A 465 44.70 -17.74 -19.93
CA ALA A 465 45.99 -17.72 -20.60
C ALA A 465 45.88 -18.31 -22.02
N SER A 466 45.75 -17.42 -23.01
CA SER A 466 45.34 -17.78 -24.37
C SER A 466 46.24 -18.81 -25.07
N ASP A 467 47.55 -18.73 -24.87
CA ASP A 467 48.49 -19.68 -25.50
C ASP A 467 48.38 -21.06 -24.85
N PHE A 468 48.35 -21.12 -23.50
CA PHE A 468 48.14 -22.37 -22.78
C PHE A 468 46.81 -23.04 -23.18
N ARG A 469 45.71 -22.27 -23.20
CA ARG A 469 44.40 -22.78 -23.65
C ARG A 469 44.46 -23.35 -25.07
N ARG A 470 45.12 -22.66 -26.02
CA ARG A 470 45.28 -23.16 -27.39
C ARG A 470 46.07 -24.46 -27.43
N THR A 471 47.14 -24.59 -26.65
CA THR A 471 47.94 -25.83 -26.59
C THR A 471 47.13 -26.99 -26.02
N VAL A 472 46.34 -26.77 -24.97
CA VAL A 472 45.45 -27.80 -24.39
C VAL A 472 44.38 -28.24 -25.38
N LEU A 473 43.71 -27.30 -26.06
CA LEU A 473 42.63 -27.61 -26.99
C LEU A 473 43.09 -28.31 -28.27
N ASN A 474 44.33 -28.05 -28.72
CA ASN A 474 44.92 -28.66 -29.91
C ASN A 474 45.72 -29.95 -29.60
N LEU A 475 45.59 -30.50 -28.40
CA LEU A 475 46.28 -31.74 -28.04
C LEU A 475 45.78 -32.90 -28.93
N ALA A 476 46.72 -33.62 -29.55
CA ALA A 476 46.39 -34.75 -30.41
C ALA A 476 45.92 -35.98 -29.61
N GLU A 477 45.02 -36.77 -30.21
CA GLU A 477 44.37 -37.93 -29.56
C GLU A 477 45.35 -39.04 -29.12
N ASN A 478 46.55 -39.09 -29.70
CA ASN A 478 47.59 -40.10 -29.40
C ASN A 478 48.78 -39.51 -28.63
N THR A 479 48.53 -38.76 -27.56
CA THR A 479 49.60 -38.13 -26.75
C THR A 479 49.90 -38.88 -25.46
N SER A 480 51.17 -38.93 -25.07
CA SER A 480 51.63 -39.48 -23.77
C SER A 480 51.39 -38.54 -22.58
N GLN A 481 50.39 -37.64 -22.68
CA GLN A 481 50.11 -36.56 -21.71
C GLN A 481 48.71 -36.70 -21.09
N PRO A 482 48.50 -37.69 -20.19
CA PRO A 482 47.16 -38.07 -19.71
C PRO A 482 46.44 -36.95 -18.94
N LEU A 483 47.18 -36.14 -18.18
CA LEU A 483 46.59 -35.02 -17.42
C LEU A 483 46.12 -33.89 -18.33
N MET A 484 46.88 -33.59 -19.39
CA MET A 484 46.52 -32.56 -20.36
C MET A 484 45.32 -32.99 -21.21
N ALA A 485 45.23 -34.28 -21.54
CA ALA A 485 44.07 -34.86 -22.21
C ALA A 485 42.80 -34.75 -21.35
N LYS A 486 42.91 -34.95 -20.03
CA LYS A 486 41.80 -34.73 -19.08
C LYS A 486 41.41 -33.26 -18.94
N LEU A 487 42.34 -32.33 -19.18
CA LEU A 487 42.05 -30.90 -19.16
C LEU A 487 41.40 -30.41 -20.48
N GLN A 488 41.60 -31.15 -21.57
CA GLN A 488 41.01 -30.87 -22.89
C GLN A 488 39.53 -31.26 -22.97
N TRP A 489 39.11 -32.36 -22.32
CA TRP A 489 37.82 -33.02 -22.50
C TRP A 489 36.88 -32.98 -21.30
#